data_AF-A0A851XG84-F1
#
_entry.id   AF-A0A851XG84-F1
#
_cell.length_a   1.000
_cell.length_b   1.000
_cell.length_c   1.000
_cell.angle_alpha   90.00
_cell.angle_beta   90.00
_cell.angle_gamma   90.00
#
_symmetry.space_group_name_H-M   'P 1'
#
loop_
_entity.id
_entity.type
_entity.pdbx_description
1 polymer ?
#
loop_
_entity_poly.entity_id
_entity_poly.type
_entity_poly.pdbx_seq_one_letter_code
_entity_poly.pdbx_strand_id
1 'polypeptide(L)' 'MIETECFKELNVFGPNGTMSPDLNKSYPPEPPKKGLLQRIFKRQHQNNSKSSSNSKASLNHHINSNHVSSNSTGSS' A
#
# COMPACT_ATOMS: atom_id res chain seq x y z
N MET A 1 -16.02 34.35 8.70
CA MET A 1 -16.97 33.51 7.92
C MET A 1 -17.95 34.33 7.13
N ILE A 2 -18.72 35.24 7.75
CA ILE A 2 -19.66 36.11 7.02
C ILE A 2 -18.93 37.34 6.46
N GLU A 3 -18.33 38.18 7.30
CA GLU A 3 -17.65 39.42 6.87
C GLU A 3 -16.45 39.20 5.95
N THR A 4 -15.80 38.04 6.10
CA THR A 4 -14.69 37.61 5.24
C THR A 4 -15.16 36.96 3.95
N GLU A 5 -16.47 36.99 3.66
CA GLU A 5 -17.15 36.38 2.51
C GLU A 5 -16.96 34.85 2.37
N CYS A 6 -16.23 34.18 3.26
CA CYS A 6 -15.96 32.73 3.19
C CYS A 6 -17.25 31.90 3.11
N PHE A 7 -18.33 32.32 3.76
CA PHE A 7 -19.61 31.62 3.69
C PHE A 7 -20.19 31.60 2.28
N LYS A 8 -20.09 32.71 1.55
CA LYS A 8 -20.59 32.82 0.18
C LYS A 8 -19.80 31.93 -0.79
N GLU A 9 -18.51 31.77 -0.55
CA GLU A 9 -17.64 30.91 -1.36
C GLU A 9 -17.84 29.42 -1.05
N LEU A 10 -18.05 29.06 0.22
CA LEU A 10 -18.07 27.67 0.68
C LEU A 10 -19.48 27.06 0.74
N ASN A 11 -20.50 27.84 1.10
CA ASN A 11 -21.87 27.35 1.28
C ASN A 11 -22.60 27.30 -0.07
N VAL A 12 -22.15 26.41 -0.95
CA VAL A 12 -22.70 26.19 -2.28
C VAL A 12 -23.43 24.84 -2.36
N PHE A 13 -24.55 24.80 -3.08
CA PHE A 13 -25.26 23.57 -3.41
C PHE A 13 -24.83 23.03 -4.78
N GLY A 14 -25.12 21.75 -5.03
CA GLY A 14 -24.94 21.16 -6.35
C GLY A 14 -25.98 21.67 -7.37
N PRO A 15 -25.84 21.29 -8.65
CA PRO A 15 -26.79 21.64 -9.69
C PRO A 15 -28.23 21.29 -9.29
N ASN A 16 -29.19 22.17 -9.60
CA ASN A 16 -30.60 22.00 -9.22
C ASN A 16 -30.85 21.91 -7.70
N GLY A 17 -29.95 22.46 -6.87
CA GLY A 17 -30.10 22.46 -5.41
C GLY A 17 -29.83 21.09 -4.77
N THR A 18 -29.16 20.18 -5.48
CA THR A 18 -28.79 18.87 -4.92
C THR A 18 -27.80 19.02 -3.77
N MET A 19 -27.77 18.00 -2.90
CA MET A 19 -26.77 17.94 -1.83
C MET A 19 -25.34 17.99 -2.41
N SER A 20 -24.50 18.83 -1.81
CA SER A 20 -23.07 18.88 -2.14
C SER A 20 -22.37 17.58 -1.73
N PRO A 21 -21.27 17.16 -2.40
CA PRO A 21 -20.61 15.88 -2.14
C PRO A 21 -20.18 15.67 -0.67
N ASP A 22 -19.81 16.74 0.02
CA ASP A 22 -19.44 16.74 1.45
C ASP A 22 -20.61 16.42 2.39
N LEU A 23 -21.85 16.67 1.97
CA LEU A 23 -23.05 16.32 2.73
C LEU A 23 -23.52 14.88 2.45
N ASN A 24 -22.95 14.22 1.44
CA ASN A 24 -23.36 12.88 1.06
C ASN A 24 -22.72 11.81 1.96
N LYS A 25 -23.53 11.23 2.83
CA LYS A 25 -23.13 10.20 3.80
C LYS A 25 -22.68 8.88 3.17
N SER A 26 -22.99 8.64 1.89
CA SER A 26 -22.53 7.45 1.18
C SER A 26 -21.07 7.52 0.74
N TYR A 27 -20.43 8.69 0.81
CA TYR A 27 -19.04 8.90 0.44
C TYR A 27 -18.17 8.97 1.71
N PRO A 28 -17.55 7.87 2.13
CA PRO A 28 -16.58 7.93 3.22
C PRO A 28 -15.37 8.79 2.80
N PRO A 29 -14.73 9.50 3.74
CA PRO A 29 -13.52 10.25 3.45
C PRO A 29 -12.43 9.32 2.89
N GLU A 30 -11.62 9.82 1.96
CA GLU A 30 -10.49 9.07 1.41
C GLU A 30 -9.58 8.59 2.55
N PRO A 31 -9.14 7.32 2.54
CA PRO A 31 -8.23 6.82 3.57
C PRO A 31 -6.97 7.70 3.66
N PRO A 32 -6.41 7.92 4.87
CA PRO A 32 -5.22 8.72 5.02
C PRO A 32 -4.06 8.16 4.18
N LYS A 33 -3.41 9.03 3.42
CA LYS A 33 -2.31 8.64 2.53
C LYS A 33 -1.18 8.00 3.33
N LYS A 34 -0.70 6.85 2.86
CA LYS A 34 0.37 6.12 3.54
C LYS A 34 1.72 6.76 3.25
N GLY A 35 2.18 7.61 4.16
CA GLY A 35 3.47 8.28 4.07
C GLY A 35 4.66 7.42 4.49
N LEU A 36 5.87 7.95 4.29
CA LEU A 36 7.13 7.31 4.68
C LEU A 36 7.17 6.95 6.18
N LEU A 37 6.68 7.84 7.06
CA LEU A 37 6.64 7.60 8.50
C LEU A 37 5.79 6.37 8.84
N GLN A 38 4.68 6.16 8.14
CA GLN A 38 3.86 4.97 8.35
C GLN A 38 4.62 3.70 7.96
N ARG A 39 5.50 3.74 6.96
CA ARG A 39 6.36 2.61 6.61
C ARG A 39 7.44 2.35 7.67
N ILE A 40 8.02 3.39 8.24
CA ILE A 40 9.08 3.28 9.25
C ILE A 40 8.50 2.73 10.57
N PHE A 41 7.41 3.32 11.06
CA PHE A 41 6.84 2.96 12.36
C PHE A 41 5.97 1.69 12.35
N LYS A 42 5.37 1.28 11.22
CA LYS A 42 4.64 0.00 11.14
C LYS A 42 5.55 -1.23 11.15
N ARG A 43 6.85 -1.07 10.90
CA ARG A 43 7.80 -2.19 10.82
C ARG A 43 8.17 -2.78 12.18
N GLN A 44 7.70 -2.20 13.29
CA GLN A 44 8.10 -2.63 14.65
C GLN A 44 7.22 -3.74 15.26
N HIS A 45 6.23 -4.29 14.56
CA HIS A 45 5.26 -5.23 15.17
C HIS A 45 5.31 -6.67 14.63
N GLN A 46 6.50 -7.23 14.40
CA GLN A 46 6.68 -8.67 14.22
C GLN A 46 7.90 -9.19 14.99
N ASN A 47 7.94 -9.01 16.31
CA ASN A 47 8.87 -9.74 17.18
C ASN A 47 8.26 -9.91 18.58
N ASN A 48 7.18 -10.69 18.68
CA ASN A 48 6.84 -11.55 19.83
C ASN A 48 5.38 -11.97 19.78
N SER A 49 5.12 -13.03 19.04
CA SER A 49 4.09 -13.98 19.45
C SER A 49 4.65 -15.35 19.10
N LYS A 50 5.11 -16.05 20.13
CA LYS A 50 5.30 -17.49 20.06
C LYS A 50 3.90 -18.10 19.83
N SER A 51 3.48 -18.21 18.58
CA SER A 51 2.43 -19.14 18.18
C SER A 51 3.05 -20.13 17.22
N SER A 52 3.25 -21.33 17.75
CA SER A 52 3.53 -22.60 17.10
C SER A 52 3.10 -22.68 15.62
N SER A 53 4.07 -23.11 14.80
CA SER A 53 3.92 -24.00 13.64
C SER A 53 2.64 -23.89 12.81
N ASN A 54 2.75 -23.35 11.59
CA ASN A 54 2.64 -24.13 10.34
C ASN A 54 2.37 -23.13 9.19
N SER A 55 3.40 -22.84 8.39
CA SER A 55 3.21 -22.22 7.08
C SER A 55 4.30 -22.77 6.19
N LYS A 56 4.01 -23.87 5.51
CA LYS A 56 4.77 -24.31 4.34
C LYS A 56 4.65 -23.22 3.27
N ALA A 57 5.49 -22.20 3.35
CA ALA A 57 5.81 -21.38 2.19
C ALA A 57 6.83 -22.20 1.40
N SER A 58 6.33 -23.02 0.46
CA SER A 58 7.15 -23.66 -0.56
C SER A 58 7.73 -22.56 -1.44
N LEU A 59 8.83 -21.95 -1.03
CA LEU A 59 9.60 -21.05 -1.87
C LEU A 59 10.34 -21.94 -2.87
N ASN A 60 9.76 -22.10 -4.06
CA ASN A 60 10.39 -22.78 -5.19
C ASN A 60 11.65 -22.00 -5.59
N HIS A 61 12.78 -22.28 -4.94
CA HIS A 61 14.09 -21.88 -5.43
C HIS A 61 14.52 -22.88 -6.50
N HIS A 62 14.01 -22.69 -7.73
CA HIS A 62 14.64 -23.30 -8.90
C HIS A 62 15.97 -22.59 -9.15
N ILE A 63 17.04 -23.11 -8.57
CA ILE A 63 18.40 -22.70 -8.90
C ILE A 63 18.74 -23.36 -10.24
N ASN A 64 18.77 -22.55 -11.30
CA ASN A 64 19.33 -22.98 -12.58
C ASN A 64 20.85 -23.13 -12.41
N SER A 65 21.32 -24.36 -12.19
CA SER A 65 22.74 -24.69 -12.18
C SER A 65 23.22 -24.80 -13.64
N ASN A 66 23.87 -23.75 -14.14
CA ASN A 66 24.61 -23.85 -15.38
C ASN A 66 25.89 -24.65 -15.11
N HIS A 67 25.83 -25.97 -15.32
CA HIS A 67 26.99 -26.84 -15.36
C HIS A 67 27.77 -26.56 -16.67
N VAL A 68 28.80 -25.72 -16.59
CA VAL A 68 29.85 -25.67 -17.62
C VAL A 68 30.69 -26.93 -17.47
N SER A 69 30.42 -27.92 -18.33
CA SER A 69 31.32 -29.06 -18.53
C SER A 69 32.54 -28.55 -19.29
N SER A 70 33.61 -28.21 -18.59
CA SER A 70 34.93 -28.02 -19.19
C SER A 70 35.46 -29.38 -19.65
N ASN A 71 35.23 -29.76 -20.91
CA ASN A 71 35.97 -30.86 -21.52
C ASN A 71 37.28 -30.34 -22.09
N SER A 72 38.34 -30.44 -21.30
CA SER A 72 39.71 -30.40 -21.78
C SER A 72 40.11 -31.80 -22.25
N THR A 73 40.13 -32.01 -23.56
CA THR A 73 40.85 -33.13 -24.16
C THR A 73 41.88 -32.56 -25.14
N GLY A 74 43.10 -32.39 -24.63
CA GLY A 74 44.27 -32.26 -25.48
C GLY A 74 44.41 -33.53 -26.33
N SER A 75 44.65 -33.33 -27.62
CA SER A 75 45.11 -34.38 -28.52
C SER A 75 46.47 -33.97 -29.04
N SER A 76 47.33 -34.98 -29.12
CA SER A 76 48.78 -34.98 -29.31
C SER A 76 49.30 -34.34 -30.58
#